data_AF-A0A368TXH3-F1
#
_entry.id   AF-A0A368TXH3-F1
#
_cell.length_a   1.000
_cell.length_b   1.000
_cell.length_c   1.000
_cell.angle_alpha   90.00
_cell.angle_beta   90.00
_cell.angle_gamma   90.00
#
_symmetry.space_group_name_H-M   'P 1'
#
loop_
_entity.id
_entity.type
_entity.pdbx_description
1 polymer ?
#
loop_
_entity_poly.entity_id
_entity_poly.type
_entity_poly.pdbx_seq_one_letter_code
_entity_poly.pdbx_strand_id
1 'polypeptide(L)'
;MAASITSPCVGLCSTTLGDPVCRGCQRGDNEILDWFGLSGDEREARMAELDALRDAVAGRFLRVVDPELLEAQLQRHGIRFRPEQPALSRAVELLRVGRTRIQALPRYGLVPVEAALGLDVAELHARLSQALAEAAECRQAQQQAHRNRVSLVVPPEST
;
A
#
# COMPACT_ATOMS: atom_id res chain seq x y z
N MET A 1 -18.80 17.32 -8.33
CA MET A 1 -19.18 15.96 -7.90
C MET A 1 -17.93 15.36 -7.27
N ALA A 2 -17.91 15.13 -5.96
CA ALA A 2 -16.76 14.50 -5.33
C ALA A 2 -16.67 13.06 -5.84
N ALA A 3 -15.60 12.73 -6.55
CA ALA A 3 -15.38 11.38 -7.04
C ALA A 3 -15.39 10.41 -5.85
N SER A 4 -16.09 9.29 -5.96
CA SER A 4 -16.08 8.27 -4.93
C SER A 4 -14.69 7.62 -4.89
N ILE A 5 -13.84 8.03 -3.94
CA ILE A 5 -12.51 7.46 -3.78
C ILE A 5 -12.65 6.02 -3.28
N THR A 6 -12.21 5.09 -4.13
CA THR A 6 -12.25 3.67 -3.79
C THR A 6 -11.21 3.37 -2.72
N SER A 7 -11.68 2.94 -1.54
CA SER A 7 -10.83 2.51 -0.43
C SER A 7 -9.79 1.47 -0.87
N PRO A 8 -8.54 1.54 -0.36
CA PRO A 8 -7.48 0.57 -0.66
C PRO A 8 -7.66 -0.74 0.11
N CYS A 9 -8.74 -0.89 0.90
CA CYS A 9 -8.99 -2.07 1.69
C CYS A 9 -9.18 -3.32 0.81
N VAL A 10 -8.53 -4.41 1.21
CA VAL A 10 -8.49 -5.68 0.48
C VAL A 10 -9.34 -6.76 1.14
N GLY A 11 -10.20 -6.37 2.08
CA GLY A 11 -11.12 -7.28 2.80
C GLY A 11 -10.46 -8.11 3.91
N LEU A 12 -9.16 -7.91 4.17
CA LEU A 12 -8.44 -8.49 5.30
C LEU A 12 -7.79 -7.36 6.09
N CYS A 13 -8.10 -7.28 7.38
CA CYS A 13 -7.50 -6.30 8.28
C CYS A 13 -6.73 -7.01 9.39
N SER A 14 -5.41 -6.82 9.42
CA SER A 14 -4.57 -7.42 10.46
C SER A 14 -4.48 -6.55 11.72
N THR A 15 -4.95 -5.31 11.68
CA THR A 15 -5.03 -4.45 12.88
C THR A 15 -6.04 -4.97 13.90
N THR A 16 -7.06 -5.71 13.46
CA THR A 16 -7.98 -6.41 14.36
C THR A 16 -7.30 -7.58 15.10
N LEU A 17 -6.09 -7.95 14.68
CA LEU A 17 -5.23 -8.96 15.32
C LEU A 17 -4.08 -8.33 16.11
N GLY A 18 -4.04 -6.99 16.23
CA GLY A 18 -3.06 -6.25 17.03
C GLY A 18 -1.89 -5.63 16.26
N ASP A 19 -1.84 -5.73 14.92
CA ASP A 19 -0.83 -5.00 14.16
C ASP A 19 -1.14 -3.48 14.18
N PRO A 20 -0.14 -2.57 14.34
CA PRO A 20 -0.37 -1.12 14.27
C PRO A 20 -0.74 -0.66 12.85
N VAL A 21 -0.28 -1.40 11.84
CA VAL A 21 -0.56 -1.19 10.42
C VAL A 21 -1.12 -2.45 9.78
N CYS A 22 -2.08 -2.27 8.87
CA CYS A 22 -2.67 -3.38 8.15
C CYS A 22 -1.69 -3.96 7.12
N ARG A 23 -1.33 -5.25 7.23
CA ARG A 23 -0.48 -5.95 6.26
C ARG A 23 -1.06 -6.03 4.84
N GLY A 24 -2.38 -5.83 4.69
CA GLY A 24 -3.08 -5.86 3.41
C GLY A 24 -3.05 -4.53 2.66
N CYS A 25 -3.51 -3.45 3.30
CA CYS A 25 -3.66 -2.12 2.68
C CYS A 25 -2.65 -1.07 3.14
N GLN A 26 -1.74 -1.41 4.06
CA GLN A 26 -0.67 -0.56 4.59
C GLN A 26 -1.15 0.74 5.28
N ARG A 27 -2.43 0.81 5.65
CA ARG A 27 -2.98 1.89 6.48
C ARG A 27 -2.74 1.60 7.96
N GLY A 28 -2.49 2.66 8.73
CA GLY A 28 -2.50 2.60 10.20
C GLY A 28 -3.91 2.40 10.74
N ASP A 29 -4.02 1.85 11.95
CA ASP A 29 -5.28 1.62 12.65
C ASP A 29 -6.16 2.88 12.76
N ASN A 30 -5.59 4.01 13.19
CA ASN A 30 -6.30 5.29 13.31
C ASN A 30 -6.83 5.78 11.96
N GLU A 31 -6.02 5.67 10.89
CA GLU A 31 -6.46 6.03 9.54
C GLU A 31 -7.61 5.14 9.06
N ILE A 32 -7.60 3.84 9.41
CA ILE A 32 -8.67 2.92 9.06
C ILE A 32 -9.98 3.32 9.75
N LEU A 33 -9.92 3.67 11.04
CA LEU A 33 -11.08 4.11 11.82
C LEU A 33 -11.63 5.45 11.31
N ASP A 34 -10.74 6.41 11.05
CA ASP A 34 -11.11 7.78 10.66
C ASP A 34 -11.56 7.88 9.19
N TRP A 35 -11.30 6.85 8.37
CA TRP A 35 -11.53 6.87 6.92
C TRP A 35 -12.92 7.36 6.49
N PHE A 36 -13.98 6.97 7.22
CA PHE A 36 -15.35 7.36 6.90
C PHE A 36 -15.65 8.83 7.24
N GLY A 37 -14.89 9.43 8.16
CA GLY A 37 -14.99 10.84 8.53
C GLY A 37 -14.17 11.79 7.65
N LEU A 38 -13.18 11.29 6.92
CA LEU A 38 -12.34 12.10 6.03
C LEU A 38 -13.15 12.72 4.87
N SER A 39 -12.80 13.94 4.48
CA SER A 39 -13.25 14.58 3.23
C SER A 39 -12.72 13.86 1.99
N GLY A 40 -13.21 14.23 0.81
CA GLY A 40 -12.69 13.72 -0.47
C GLY A 40 -11.20 14.01 -0.62
N ASP A 41 -10.81 15.28 -0.47
CA ASP A 41 -9.43 15.74 -0.62
C ASP A 41 -8.49 15.04 0.38
N GLU A 42 -8.92 14.84 1.63
CA GLU A 42 -8.14 14.10 2.62
C GLU A 42 -7.96 12.63 2.24
N ARG A 43 -9.02 11.97 1.74
CA ARG A 43 -8.90 10.60 1.24
C ARG A 43 -7.95 10.54 0.05
N GLU A 44 -8.04 11.48 -0.88
CA GLU A 44 -7.15 11.57 -2.05
C GLU A 44 -5.69 11.72 -1.62
N ALA A 45 -5.41 12.62 -0.68
CA ALA A 45 -4.08 12.80 -0.11
C ALA A 45 -3.56 11.52 0.56
N ARG A 46 -4.38 10.83 1.36
CA ARG A 46 -4.00 9.55 1.99
C ARG A 46 -3.71 8.46 0.97
N MET A 47 -4.51 8.39 -0.11
CA MET A 47 -4.30 7.44 -1.20
C MET A 47 -3.00 7.72 -1.94
N ALA A 48 -2.70 8.99 -2.25
CA ALA A 48 -1.47 9.38 -2.90
C ALA A 48 -0.24 9.06 -2.04
N GLU A 49 -0.31 9.32 -0.73
CA GLU A 49 0.75 8.95 0.23
C GLU A 49 0.99 7.43 0.27
N LEU A 50 -0.09 6.63 0.31
CA LEU A 50 0.00 5.17 0.30
C LEU A 50 0.61 4.64 -1.00
N ASP A 51 0.18 5.19 -2.14
CA ASP A 51 0.70 4.78 -3.44
C ASP A 51 2.17 5.13 -3.60
N ALA A 52 2.58 6.33 -3.17
CA ALA A 52 3.99 6.75 -3.17
C ALA A 52 4.84 5.85 -2.27
N LEU A 53 4.35 5.51 -1.06
CA LEU A 53 5.02 4.59 -0.15
C LEU A 53 5.20 3.21 -0.80
N ARG A 54 4.13 2.66 -1.38
CA ARG A 54 4.16 1.34 -2.00
C ARG A 54 5.08 1.29 -3.21
N ASP A 55 5.04 2.33 -4.05
CA ASP A 55 5.89 2.46 -5.22
C ASP A 55 7.37 2.55 -4.82
N ALA A 56 7.70 3.43 -3.87
CA ALA A 56 9.07 3.59 -3.38
C ALA A 56 9.62 2.31 -2.74
N VAL A 57 8.83 1.63 -1.90
CA VAL A 57 9.29 0.39 -1.26
C VAL A 57 9.41 -0.75 -2.27
N ALA A 58 8.42 -0.95 -3.13
CA ALA A 58 8.46 -2.01 -4.14
C ALA A 58 9.58 -1.80 -5.17
N GLY A 59 9.92 -0.54 -5.49
CA GLY A 59 11.04 -0.18 -6.37
C GLY A 59 12.41 -0.63 -5.84
N ARG A 60 12.54 -0.88 -4.53
CA ARG A 60 13.76 -1.45 -3.93
C ARG A 60 13.96 -2.94 -4.25
N PHE A 61 12.91 -3.61 -4.73
CA PHE A 61 12.89 -5.06 -4.98
C PHE A 61 12.59 -5.40 -6.43
N LEU A 62 11.80 -4.57 -7.11
CA LEU A 62 11.22 -4.86 -8.42
C LEU A 62 11.34 -3.67 -9.35
N ARG A 63 11.38 -3.97 -10.64
CA ARG A 63 11.17 -3.01 -11.71
C ARG A 63 10.06 -3.53 -12.62
N VAL A 64 9.17 -2.61 -13.02
CA VAL A 64 8.15 -2.90 -14.04
C VAL A 64 8.80 -2.71 -15.40
N VAL A 65 8.77 -3.75 -16.23
CA VAL A 65 9.26 -3.72 -17.61
C VAL A 65 8.11 -3.69 -18.63
N ASP A 66 6.94 -4.18 -18.23
CA ASP A 66 5.75 -4.20 -19.07
C ASP A 66 4.50 -3.94 -18.19
N PRO A 67 4.06 -2.68 -18.06
CA PRO A 67 2.91 -2.33 -17.22
C PRO A 67 1.58 -2.84 -17.81
N GLU A 68 1.48 -2.97 -19.13
CA GLU A 68 0.27 -3.47 -19.80
C GLU A 68 0.09 -4.97 -19.54
N LEU A 69 1.17 -5.75 -19.63
CA LEU A 69 1.17 -7.16 -19.26
C LEU A 69 0.82 -7.36 -17.78
N LEU A 70 1.38 -6.54 -16.88
CA LEU A 70 1.04 -6.59 -15.46
C LEU A 70 -0.46 -6.37 -15.24
N GLU A 71 -1.03 -5.35 -15.88
CA GLU A 71 -2.47 -5.08 -15.79
C GLU A 71 -3.30 -6.23 -16.35
N ALA A 72 -2.95 -6.75 -17.52
CA ALA A 72 -3.66 -7.88 -18.14
C ALA A 72 -3.64 -9.12 -17.24
N GLN A 73 -2.54 -9.39 -16.54
CA GLN A 73 -2.46 -10.51 -15.60
C GLN A 73 -3.32 -10.29 -14.35
N LEU A 74 -3.35 -9.07 -13.81
CA LEU A 74 -4.22 -8.74 -12.68
C LEU A 74 -5.69 -8.96 -13.04
N GLN A 75 -6.11 -8.47 -14.21
CA GLN A 75 -7.46 -8.68 -14.73
C GLN A 75 -7.76 -10.18 -14.93
N ARG A 76 -6.86 -10.91 -15.60
CA ARG A 76 -6.99 -12.35 -15.86
C ARG A 76 -7.17 -13.17 -14.58
N HIS A 77 -6.48 -12.80 -13.51
CA HIS A 77 -6.52 -13.49 -12.23
C HIS A 77 -7.59 -12.95 -11.27
N GLY A 78 -8.39 -11.96 -11.69
CA GLY A 78 -9.42 -11.33 -10.85
C GLY A 78 -8.84 -10.62 -9.63
N ILE A 79 -7.59 -10.14 -9.71
CA ILE A 79 -6.94 -9.41 -8.62
C ILE A 79 -7.38 -7.96 -8.71
N ARG A 80 -8.00 -7.46 -7.63
CA ARG A 80 -8.47 -6.08 -7.55
C ARG A 80 -7.30 -5.09 -7.57
N PHE A 81 -7.41 -4.05 -8.39
CA PHE A 81 -6.52 -2.89 -8.41
C PHE A 81 -7.31 -1.63 -8.77
N ARG A 82 -6.74 -0.44 -8.52
CA ARG A 82 -7.28 0.84 -8.97
C ARG A 82 -6.57 1.30 -10.25
N PRO A 83 -7.27 1.87 -11.23
CA PRO A 83 -6.64 2.40 -12.45
C PRO A 83 -5.56 3.45 -12.17
N GLU A 84 -5.75 4.29 -11.17
CA GLU A 84 -4.86 5.42 -10.85
C GLU A 84 -3.61 5.00 -10.07
N GLN A 85 -3.59 3.77 -9.53
CA GLN A 85 -2.47 3.34 -8.68
C GLN A 85 -1.22 3.02 -9.51
N PRO A 86 -0.01 3.38 -9.03
CA PRO A 86 1.25 3.12 -9.73
C PRO A 86 1.48 1.64 -10.05
N ALA A 87 2.25 1.36 -11.10
CA ALA A 87 2.48 -0.01 -11.55
C ALA A 87 3.19 -0.87 -10.49
N LEU A 88 4.14 -0.34 -9.72
CA LEU A 88 4.74 -1.10 -8.62
C LEU A 88 3.76 -1.29 -7.45
N SER A 89 2.88 -0.33 -7.19
CA SER A 89 1.76 -0.51 -6.25
C SER A 89 0.85 -1.68 -6.71
N ARG A 90 0.57 -1.82 -8.01
CA ARG A 90 -0.12 -3.00 -8.58
C ARG A 90 0.67 -4.31 -8.42
N ALA A 91 1.99 -4.28 -8.53
CA ALA A 91 2.84 -5.46 -8.28
C ALA A 91 2.72 -5.98 -6.84
N VAL A 92 2.53 -5.09 -5.86
CA VAL A 92 2.25 -5.47 -4.46
C VAL A 92 0.93 -6.25 -4.35
N GLU A 93 -0.13 -5.84 -5.06
CA GLU A 93 -1.40 -6.57 -5.11
C GLU A 93 -1.22 -7.98 -5.69
N LEU A 94 -0.47 -8.07 -6.81
CA LEU A 94 -0.15 -9.32 -7.48
C LEU A 94 0.57 -10.29 -6.53
N LEU A 95 1.64 -9.84 -5.88
CA LEU A 95 2.44 -10.69 -5.00
C LEU A 95 1.66 -11.13 -3.76
N ARG A 96 0.86 -10.24 -3.16
CA ARG A 96 0.04 -10.59 -1.99
C ARG A 96 -0.86 -11.80 -2.27
N VAL A 97 -1.52 -11.81 -3.43
CA VAL A 97 -2.47 -12.88 -3.80
C VAL A 97 -1.78 -14.08 -4.45
N GLY A 98 -0.80 -13.81 -5.32
CA GLY A 98 -0.23 -14.80 -6.24
C GLY A 98 1.11 -15.41 -5.83
N ARG A 99 1.74 -14.99 -4.72
CA ARG A 99 3.11 -15.42 -4.33
C ARG A 99 3.37 -16.93 -4.38
N THR A 100 2.37 -17.78 -4.13
CA THR A 100 2.52 -19.24 -4.15
C THR A 100 2.32 -19.87 -5.53
N ARG A 101 1.81 -19.11 -6.51
CA ARG A 101 1.49 -19.58 -7.87
C ARG A 101 2.36 -18.95 -8.95
N ILE A 102 3.01 -17.83 -8.64
CA ILE A 102 3.91 -17.13 -9.56
C ILE A 102 5.23 -17.89 -9.61
N GLN A 103 5.51 -18.51 -10.76
CA GLN A 103 6.77 -19.22 -11.00
C GLN A 103 7.86 -18.33 -11.63
N ALA A 104 7.44 -17.27 -12.34
CA ALA A 104 8.35 -16.39 -13.06
C ALA A 104 7.79 -14.97 -13.14
N LEU A 105 8.45 -14.02 -12.47
CA LEU A 105 8.11 -12.58 -12.50
C LEU A 105 8.01 -11.98 -13.92
N PRO A 106 8.88 -12.36 -14.89
CA PRO A 106 8.79 -11.80 -16.24
C PRO A 106 7.46 -12.08 -16.95
N ARG A 107 6.75 -13.16 -16.59
CA ARG A 107 5.41 -13.46 -17.15
C ARG A 107 4.33 -12.45 -16.73
N TYR A 108 4.66 -11.60 -15.76
CA TYR A 108 3.81 -10.57 -15.20
C TYR A 108 4.37 -9.16 -15.46
N GLY A 109 5.34 -9.02 -16.37
CA GLY A 109 5.93 -7.71 -16.68
C GLY A 109 6.85 -7.16 -15.58
N LEU A 110 7.36 -8.04 -14.71
CA LEU A 110 8.20 -7.68 -13.57
C LEU A 110 9.57 -8.32 -13.68
N VAL A 111 10.59 -7.61 -13.23
CA VAL A 111 11.94 -8.16 -13.02
C VAL A 111 12.44 -7.77 -11.63
N PRO A 112 13.16 -8.66 -10.92
CA PRO A 112 13.82 -8.28 -9.68
C PRO A 112 14.93 -7.27 -9.96
N VAL A 113 15.16 -6.35 -9.02
CA VAL A 113 16.38 -5.53 -9.02
C VAL A 113 17.55 -6.31 -8.43
N GLU A 114 18.75 -5.75 -8.50
CA GLU A 114 19.99 -6.39 -8.01
C GLU A 114 19.87 -6.88 -6.55
N ALA A 115 19.28 -6.08 -5.66
CA ALA A 115 19.07 -6.44 -4.25
C ALA A 115 18.13 -7.64 -4.03
N ALA A 116 17.36 -8.03 -5.05
CA ALA A 116 16.38 -9.11 -5.01
C ALA A 116 16.75 -10.29 -5.93
N LEU A 117 17.94 -10.28 -6.54
CA LEU A 117 18.39 -11.39 -7.39
C LEU A 117 18.58 -12.68 -6.58
N GLY A 118 18.13 -13.79 -7.16
CA GLY A 118 18.23 -15.12 -6.54
C GLY A 118 17.19 -15.43 -5.47
N LEU A 119 16.35 -14.46 -5.09
CA LEU A 119 15.21 -14.72 -4.22
C LEU A 119 14.11 -15.45 -5.00
N ASP A 120 13.53 -16.47 -4.39
CA ASP A 120 12.25 -17.00 -4.88
C ASP A 120 11.12 -15.99 -4.60
N VAL A 121 9.94 -16.24 -5.19
CA VAL A 121 8.82 -15.30 -5.09
C VAL A 121 8.23 -15.23 -3.68
N ALA A 122 8.32 -16.31 -2.90
CA ALA A 122 7.80 -16.34 -1.53
C ALA A 122 8.67 -15.49 -0.59
N GLU A 123 9.99 -15.65 -0.70
CA GLU A 123 10.99 -14.87 0.05
C GLU A 123 10.97 -13.40 -0.37
N LEU A 124 10.90 -13.12 -1.67
CA LEU A 124 10.72 -11.77 -2.19
C LEU A 124 9.49 -11.10 -1.59
N HIS A 125 8.34 -11.79 -1.59
CA HIS A 125 7.13 -11.27 -0.99
C HIS A 125 7.28 -11.05 0.52
N ALA A 126 7.93 -11.96 1.24
CA ALA A 126 8.14 -11.83 2.69
C ALA A 126 8.93 -10.55 3.01
N ARG A 127 10.06 -10.34 2.33
CA ARG A 127 10.90 -9.14 2.51
C ARG A 127 10.20 -7.86 2.09
N LEU A 128 9.49 -7.89 0.96
CA LEU A 128 8.69 -6.75 0.50
C LEU A 128 7.60 -6.40 1.52
N SER A 129 6.90 -7.40 2.04
CA SER A 129 5.83 -7.21 3.03
C SER A 129 6.35 -6.62 4.33
N GLN A 130 7.51 -7.09 4.80
CA GLN A 130 8.18 -6.53 5.97
C GLN A 130 8.57 -5.07 5.73
N ALA A 131 9.23 -4.76 4.62
CA ALA A 131 9.64 -3.39 4.30
C ALA A 131 8.44 -2.44 4.14
N LEU A 132 7.31 -2.94 3.61
CA LEU A 132 6.07 -2.17 3.52
C LEU A 132 5.47 -1.88 4.91
N ALA A 133 5.51 -2.86 5.82
CA ALA A 133 5.03 -2.67 7.19
C ALA A 133 5.88 -1.63 7.94
N GLU A 134 7.20 -1.76 7.91
CA GLU A 134 8.14 -0.81 8.53
C GLU A 134 7.92 0.62 8.00
N ALA A 135 7.81 0.79 6.67
CA ALA A 135 7.55 2.10 6.07
C ALA A 135 6.17 2.66 6.47
N ALA A 136 5.15 1.81 6.54
CA ALA A 136 3.80 2.21 6.93
C ALA A 136 3.73 2.66 8.39
N GLU A 137 4.46 1.98 9.29
CA GLU A 137 4.57 2.37 10.70
C GLU A 137 5.27 3.73 10.84
N CYS A 138 6.35 3.97 10.09
CA CYS A 138 6.99 5.29 10.05
C CYS A 138 6.02 6.38 9.58
N ARG A 139 5.24 6.13 8.52
CA ARG A 139 4.23 7.08 8.01
C ARG A 139 3.16 7.36 9.07
N GLN A 140 2.65 6.33 9.74
CA GLN A 140 1.65 6.47 10.81
C GLN A 140 2.19 7.30 11.98
N ALA A 141 3.42 7.03 12.43
CA ALA A 141 4.06 7.79 13.50
C ALA A 141 4.20 9.29 13.13
N GLN A 142 4.57 9.59 11.89
CA GLN A 142 4.65 10.97 11.38
C GLN A 142 3.28 11.66 11.35
N GLN A 143 2.24 10.96 10.88
CA GLN A 143 0.87 11.48 10.87
C GLN A 143 0.37 11.78 12.29
N GLN A 144 0.67 10.90 13.24
CA GLN A 144 0.26 11.07 14.63
C GLN A 144 1.02 12.20 15.32
N ALA A 145 2.33 12.34 15.05
CA ALA A 145 3.11 13.48 15.51
C ALA A 145 2.56 14.80 14.95
N HIS A 146 2.18 14.84 13.67
CA HIS A 146 1.55 16.01 13.06
C HIS A 146 0.20 16.34 13.73
N ARG A 147 -0.67 15.34 13.94
CA ARG A 147 -1.96 15.51 14.62
C ARG A 147 -1.79 16.05 16.04
N ASN A 148 -0.87 15.48 16.82
CA ASN A 148 -0.57 15.95 18.18
C ASN A 148 -0.09 17.40 18.19
N ARG A 149 0.75 17.77 17.21
CA ARG A 149 1.25 19.15 17.08
C ARG A 149 0.15 20.14 16.72
N VAL A 150 -0.78 19.77 15.83
CA VAL A 150 -1.92 20.63 15.47
C VAL A 150 -2.90 20.77 16.63
N SER A 151 -3.19 19.70 17.38
CA SER A 151 -4.07 19.76 18.56
C SER A 151 -3.53 20.65 19.68
N LEU A 152 -2.21 20.77 19.85
CA LEU A 152 -1.60 21.64 20.86
C LEU A 152 -1.66 23.14 20.52
N VAL A 153 -2.04 23.51 19.29
CA VAL A 153 -2.12 24.91 18.83
C VAL A 153 -3.54 25.49 18.97
N VAL A 154 -4.54 24.66 19.26
CA VAL A 154 -5.92 25.12 19.51
C VAL A 154 -6.06 25.40 21.02
N PRO A 155 -6.13 26.67 21.47
CA PRO A 155 -6.43 26.95 22.88
C PRO A 155 -7.84 26.45 23.21
N PRO A 156 -8.14 26.07 24.46
CA PRO A 156 -9.51 25.79 24.85
C PRO A 156 -10.34 27.06 24.63
N GLU A 157 -11.39 26.96 23.80
CA GLU A 157 -12.42 28.00 23.74
C GLU A 157 -12.96 28.18 25.15
N SER A 158 -12.63 29.33 25.75
CA SER A 158 -13.11 29.73 27.05
C SER A 158 -14.60 30.05 26.91
N THR A 159 -15.45 29.20 27.48
CA THR A 159 -16.83 29.54 27.83
C THR A 159 -17.01 29.32 29.32
#